data_AF-A0A1F3YKA5-F1
#
_entry.id   AF-A0A1F3YKA5-F1
#
_cell.length_a   1.000
_cell.length_b   1.000
_cell.length_c   1.000
_cell.angle_alpha   90.00
_cell.angle_beta   90.00
_cell.angle_gamma   90.00
#
_symmetry.space_group_name_H-M   'P 1'
#
loop_
_entity.id
_entity.type
_entity.pdbx_description
1 polymer ?
#
loop_
_entity_poly.entity_id
_entity_poly.type
_entity_poly.pdbx_seq_one_letter_code
_entity_poly.pdbx_strand_id
1 'polypeptide(L)' 'MEAERGKKPSLRSVAGTVFWSFPGIRRRSAHESQATTPVQILVAGVVGAAILVVVLVALVKFIVASAG' A
#
# COMPACT_ATOMS: atom_id res chain seq x y z
N MET A 1 -27.21 -12.42 -0.13
CA MET A 1 -25.82 -12.95 -0.10
C MET A 1 -25.61 -13.68 -1.42
N GLU A 2 -25.17 -12.96 -2.45
CA GLU A 2 -24.93 -13.53 -3.77
C GLU A 2 -23.42 -13.73 -3.92
N ALA A 3 -23.01 -14.99 -3.78
CA ALA A 3 -21.69 -15.45 -4.17
C ALA A 3 -21.63 -15.48 -5.70
N GLU A 4 -21.09 -14.43 -6.31
CA GLU A 4 -20.83 -14.37 -7.74
C GLU A 4 -19.65 -15.27 -8.10
N ARG A 5 -19.99 -16.37 -8.79
CA ARG A 5 -19.11 -17.44 -9.25
C ARG A 5 -18.28 -16.98 -10.45
N GLY A 6 -16.96 -17.00 -10.29
CA GLY A 6 -16.08 -17.59 -11.30
C GLY A 6 -15.72 -16.79 -12.55
N LYS A 7 -15.35 -15.51 -12.44
CA LYS A 7 -14.48 -14.87 -13.44
C LYS A 7 -13.07 -14.78 -12.89
N LYS A 8 -12.09 -15.44 -13.53
CA LYS A 8 -10.67 -15.32 -13.14
C LYS A 8 -10.36 -13.82 -13.07
N PRO A 9 -9.89 -13.31 -11.91
CA PRO A 9 -9.59 -11.89 -11.81
C PRO A 9 -8.55 -11.57 -12.89
N SER A 10 -8.89 -10.61 -13.74
CA SER A 10 -7.95 -10.20 -14.78
C SER A 10 -6.67 -9.71 -14.10
N LEU A 11 -5.50 -9.95 -14.71
CA LEU A 11 -4.21 -9.44 -14.20
C LEU A 11 -4.27 -7.93 -13.91
N ARG A 12 -5.13 -7.22 -14.63
CA ARG A 12 -5.39 -5.79 -14.47
C ARG A 12 -6.21 -5.46 -13.21
N SER A 13 -7.17 -6.30 -12.82
CA SER A 13 -7.88 -6.17 -11.54
C SER A 13 -7.01 -6.49 -10.34
N VAL A 14 -6.11 -7.48 -10.49
CA VAL A 14 -5.12 -7.81 -9.45
C VAL A 14 -4.13 -6.67 -9.29
N ALA A 15 -3.58 -6.13 -10.38
CA ALA A 15 -2.70 -4.96 -10.34
C ALA A 15 -3.40 -3.71 -9.75
N GLY A 16 -4.66 -3.47 -10.12
CA GLY A 16 -5.47 -2.37 -9.56
C GLY A 16 -5.73 -2.52 -8.07
N THR A 17 -5.97 -3.73 -7.58
CA THR A 17 -6.14 -4.05 -6.15
C THR A 17 -4.85 -3.85 -5.36
N VAL A 18 -3.73 -4.28 -5.94
CA VAL A 18 -2.40 -4.12 -5.33
C VAL A 18 -2.05 -2.63 -5.25
N PHE A 19 -2.32 -1.86 -6.31
CA PHE A 19 -2.03 -0.42 -6.37
C PHE A 19 -2.88 0.42 -5.42
N TRP A 20 -4.12 -0.01 -5.14
CA TRP A 20 -5.05 0.71 -4.24
C TRP A 20 -4.88 0.36 -2.76
N SER A 21 -4.06 -0.64 -2.44
CA SER A 21 -3.74 -1.05 -1.07
C SER A 21 -2.54 -0.27 -0.48
N PHE A 22 -1.73 0.40 -1.31
CA PHE A 22 -0.54 1.12 -0.85
C PHE A 22 -0.82 2.44 -0.08
N PRO A 23 -1.86 3.23 -0.36
CA PRO A 23 -2.19 4.39 0.47
C PRO A 23 -3.00 3.99 1.72
N GLY A 24 -2.37 3.25 2.64
CA GLY A 24 -2.92 2.85 3.94
C GLY A 24 -2.78 3.90 5.06
N ILE A 25 -2.30 5.11 4.75
CA ILE A 25 -1.83 6.09 5.76
C ILE A 25 -2.93 6.99 6.33
N ARG A 26 -4.13 7.02 5.73
CA ARG A 26 -5.17 7.96 6.16
C ARG A 26 -6.54 7.36 6.42
N ARG A 27 -6.61 6.19 7.06
CA ARG A 27 -7.84 5.82 7.78
C ARG A 27 -7.81 6.46 9.16
N ARG A 28 -8.09 7.77 9.19
CA ARG A 28 -8.35 8.53 10.42
C ARG A 28 -9.71 8.10 10.96
N SER A 29 -9.79 6.90 11.52
CA SER A 29 -11.00 6.43 12.19
C SER A 29 -10.68 6.31 13.67
N ALA A 30 -11.17 7.31 14.40
CA ALA A 30 -11.56 7.31 15.80
C ALA A 30 -10.79 6.35 16.72
N HIS A 31 -9.69 6.85 17.31
CA HIS A 31 -9.11 6.26 18.51
C HIS A 31 -9.64 7.03 19.72
N GLU A 32 -10.91 6.80 20.08
CA GLU A 32 -11.54 7.46 21.22
C GLU A 32 -11.30 6.75 22.57
N SER A 33 -10.41 5.74 22.65
CA SER A 33 -10.28 5.00 23.93
C SER A 33 -8.87 4.67 24.42
N GLN A 34 -7.80 4.93 23.65
CA GLN A 34 -6.43 4.71 24.14
C GLN A 34 -5.49 5.78 23.59
N ALA A 35 -4.75 6.43 24.49
CA ALA A 35 -3.83 7.54 24.22
C ALA A 35 -2.68 7.12 23.29
N THR A 36 -2.96 7.04 21.99
CA THR A 36 -1.94 6.82 20.97
C THR A 36 -1.24 8.16 20.78
N THR A 37 0.02 8.26 21.18
CA THR A 37 0.73 9.54 21.10
C THR A 37 0.83 9.97 19.63
N PRO A 38 0.60 11.25 19.29
CA PRO A 38 0.67 11.75 17.92
C PRO A 38 1.99 11.43 17.20
N VAL A 39 3.07 11.28 17.99
CA VAL A 39 4.40 10.88 17.52
C VAL A 39 4.39 9.49 16.88
N GLN A 40 3.67 8.52 17.46
CA GLN A 40 3.61 7.16 16.93
C GLN A 40 2.95 7.12 15.54
N ILE A 41 1.93 7.95 15.33
CA ILE A 41 1.25 8.09 14.04
C ILE A 41 2.18 8.71 12.99
N LEU A 42 2.95 9.73 13.39
CA LEU A 42 3.93 10.37 12.53
C LEU A 42 5.03 9.40 12.11
N VAL A 43 5.59 8.64 13.05
CA VAL A 43 6.62 7.62 12.77
C VAL A 43 6.07 6.53 11.85
N ALA A 44 4.87 6.01 12.12
CA ALA A 44 4.24 5.03 11.25
C ALA A 44 4.01 5.55 9.81
N GLY A 45 3.61 6.81 9.68
CA GLY A 45 3.45 7.47 8.37
C GLY A 45 4.78 7.63 7.62
N VAL A 46 5.83 8.07 8.31
CA VAL A 46 7.17 8.26 7.71
C VAL A 46 7.79 6.92 7.30
N VAL A 47 7.66 5.88 8.14
CA VAL A 47 8.15 4.53 7.82
C VAL A 47 7.41 3.98 6.60
N GLY A 48 6.09 4.12 6.51
CA GLY A 48 5.31 3.72 5.34
C GLY A 48 5.73 4.45 4.06
N ALA A 49 6.01 5.75 4.15
CA ALA A 49 6.50 6.55 3.03
C ALA A 49 7.91 6.10 2.58
N ALA A 50 8.81 5.84 3.52
CA ALA A 50 10.17 5.38 3.21
C ALA A 50 10.15 4.03 2.48
N ILE A 51 9.33 3.07 2.96
CA ILE A 51 9.17 1.76 2.32
C ILE A 51 8.66 1.91 0.88
N LEU A 52 7.67 2.77 0.64
CA LEU A 52 7.14 3.05 -0.70
C LEU A 52 8.23 3.55 -1.65
N VAL A 53 9.04 4.52 -1.19
CA VAL A 53 10.13 5.10 -1.98
C VAL A 53 11.18 4.03 -2.30
N VAL A 54 11.58 3.22 -1.33
CA VAL A 54 12.57 2.14 -1.54
C VAL A 54 12.07 1.14 -2.59
N VAL A 55 10.80 0.71 -2.51
CA VAL A 55 10.21 -0.22 -3.49
C VAL A 55 10.21 0.37 -4.90
N LEU A 56 9.84 1.65 -5.04
CA LEU A 56 9.88 2.35 -6.32
C LEU A 56 11.28 2.42 -6.91
N VAL A 57 12.26 2.82 -6.10
CA VAL A 57 13.66 2.90 -6.54
C VAL A 57 14.19 1.53 -6.91
N ALA A 58 13.91 0.50 -6.12
CA ALA A 58 14.31 -0.87 -6.41
C ALA A 58 13.71 -1.38 -7.74
N LEU A 59 12.43 -1.09 -7.99
CA LEU A 59 11.76 -1.42 -9.24
C LEU A 59 12.39 -0.70 -10.45
N VAL A 60 12.67 0.59 -10.32
CA VAL A 60 13.34 1.36 -11.38
C VAL A 60 14.71 0.78 -11.68
N LYS A 61 15.51 0.49 -10.64
CA LYS A 61 16.83 -0.12 -10.80
C LYS A 61 16.74 -1.50 -11.46
N PHE A 62 15.76 -2.30 -11.09
CA PHE A 62 15.50 -3.60 -11.70
C PHE A 62 15.19 -3.47 -13.20
N ILE A 63 14.31 -2.55 -13.58
CA ILE A 63 13.94 -2.32 -14.99
C ILE A 63 15.16 -1.85 -15.79
N VAL A 64 15.92 -0.89 -15.26
CA VAL A 64 17.12 -0.36 -15.94
C VAL A 64 18.19 -1.45 -16.12
N ALA A 65 18.42 -2.28 -15.10
CA ALA A 65 19.36 -3.40 -15.19
C ALA A 65 18.89 -4.50 -16.15
N SER A 66 17.58 -4.67 -16.36
CA SER A 66 17.02 -5.67 -17.28
C SER A 66 16.96 -5.21 -18.75
N ALA A 67 16.99 -3.89 -18.98
CA ALA A 67 16.92 -3.29 -20.31
C ALA A 67 18.31 -2.98 -20.90
N GLY A 68 19.36 -3.06 -20.08
CA GLY A 68 20.76 -2.95 -20.48
C GLY A 68 21.37 -4.30 -20.85
#